data_AF-A0A3S4C2V8-F1
#
_entry.id   AF-A0A3S4C2V8-F1
#
_cell.length_a   1.000
_cell.length_b   1.000
_cell.length_c   1.000
_cell.angle_alpha   90.00
_cell.angle_beta   90.00
_cell.angle_gamma   90.00
#
_symmetry.space_group_name_H-M   'P 1'
#
loop_
_entity.id
_entity.type
_entity.pdbx_description
1 polymer ?
#
loop_
_entity_poly.entity_id
_entity_poly.type
_entity_poly.pdbx_seq_one_letter_code
_entity_poly.pdbx_strand_id
1 'polypeptide(L)' 'MPTSHHEVLKSTIENKGLKFHIKTGNAKWECTVLDRATHEKRKAERAEKSTSTSSTENASSTASSSSNSSTKSH' A
#
# COMPACT_ATOMS: atom_id res chain seq x y z
N MET A 1 4.67 -35.51 -5.41
CA MET A 1 4.20 -34.70 -6.55
C MET A 1 5.13 -33.50 -6.69
N PRO A 2 5.83 -33.30 -7.81
CA PRO A 2 6.58 -32.07 -8.01
C PRO A 2 5.59 -30.93 -8.20
N THR A 3 5.50 -30.03 -7.21
CA THR A 3 4.81 -28.76 -7.36
C THR A 3 5.51 -27.97 -8.44
N SER A 4 4.72 -27.47 -9.37
CA SER A 4 5.24 -26.73 -10.51
C SER A 4 6.01 -25.49 -10.04
N HIS A 5 7.05 -25.09 -10.77
CA HIS A 5 7.85 -23.91 -10.41
C HIS A 5 7.01 -22.63 -10.27
N HIS A 6 5.92 -22.50 -11.03
CA HIS A 6 5.02 -21.36 -10.94
C HIS A 6 4.30 -21.29 -9.58
N GLU A 7 3.93 -22.44 -9.02
CA GLU A 7 3.20 -22.55 -7.77
C GLU A 7 4.10 -22.21 -6.58
N VAL A 8 5.35 -22.67 -6.61
CA VAL A 8 6.37 -22.32 -5.61
C VAL A 8 6.65 -20.81 -5.59
N LEU A 9 6.78 -20.21 -6.78
CA LEU A 9 6.99 -18.77 -6.91
C LEU A 9 5.80 -17.97 -6.38
N LYS A 10 4.58 -18.38 -6.74
CA LYS A 10 3.35 -17.72 -6.29
C LYS A 10 3.23 -17.75 -4.77
N SER A 11 3.40 -18.92 -4.15
CA SER A 11 3.37 -19.08 -2.69
C SER A 11 4.45 -18.24 -1.99
N THR A 12 5.65 -18.16 -2.58
CA THR A 12 6.76 -17.38 -2.01
C THR A 12 6.46 -15.88 -2.06
N ILE A 13 5.89 -15.39 -3.17
CA ILE A 13 5.51 -13.98 -3.34
C ILE A 13 4.40 -13.58 -2.36
N GLU A 14 3.37 -14.42 -2.21
CA GLU A 14 2.24 -14.17 -1.31
C GLU A 14 2.66 -14.10 0.16
N ASN A 15 3.60 -14.94 0.60
CA ASN A 15 3.95 -15.04 2.01
C ASN A 15 5.13 -14.15 2.43
N LYS A 16 6.14 -13.99 1.57
CA LYS A 16 7.45 -13.43 1.98
C LYS A 16 7.97 -12.33 1.05
N GLY A 17 7.43 -12.22 -0.16
CA GLY A 17 8.01 -11.41 -1.22
C GLY A 17 9.21 -12.09 -1.89
N LEU A 18 9.44 -11.78 -3.16
CA LEU A 18 10.55 -12.31 -3.93
C LEU A 18 11.76 -11.39 -3.80
N LYS A 19 12.84 -11.91 -3.22
CA LYS A 19 14.11 -11.20 -3.11
C LYS A 19 15.08 -11.64 -4.19
N PHE A 20 15.71 -10.69 -4.85
CA PHE A 20 16.74 -10.96 -5.84
C PHE A 20 17.83 -9.89 -5.78
N HIS A 21 18.97 -10.21 -6.38
CA HIS A 21 20.10 -9.31 -6.42
C HIS A 21 20.41 -8.93 -7.87
N ILE A 22 20.57 -7.64 -8.12
CA ILE A 22 21.10 -7.13 -9.38
C ILE A 22 22.55 -6.78 -9.13
N LYS A 23 23.47 -7.42 -9.86
CA LYS A 23 24.91 -7.12 -9.79
C LYS A 23 25.37 -6.50 -11.09
N THR A 24 25.97 -5.31 -11.03
CA THR A 24 26.56 -4.62 -12.17
C THR A 24 27.94 -4.09 -11.78
N GLY A 25 28.99 -4.55 -12.48
CA GLY A 25 30.38 -4.28 -12.09
C GLY A 25 30.66 -4.68 -10.63
N ASN A 26 31.09 -3.70 -9.83
CA ASN A 26 31.42 -3.87 -8.42
C ASN A 26 30.23 -3.60 -7.48
N ALA A 27 29.09 -3.15 -8.02
CA ALA A 27 27.89 -2.84 -7.24
C ALA A 27 26.93 -4.03 -7.19
N LYS A 28 26.25 -4.19 -6.05
CA LYS A 28 25.21 -5.20 -5.82
C LYS A 28 24.02 -4.54 -5.15
N TRP A 29 22.84 -4.71 -5.74
CA TRP A 29 21.58 -4.16 -5.26
C TRP A 29 20.67 -5.30 -4.82
N GLU A 30 20.13 -5.25 -3.61
CA GLU A 30 19.05 -6.14 -3.19
C GLU A 30 17.71 -5.51 -3.57
N CYS A 31 16.90 -6.25 -4.31
CA CYS A 31 15.57 -5.85 -4.72
C CYS A 31 14.54 -6.82 -4.13
N THR A 32 13.45 -6.28 -3.59
CA THR A 32 12.32 -7.08 -3.10
C THR A 32 11.07 -6.73 -3.90
N VAL A 33 10.47 -7.73 -4.55
CA VAL A 33 9.16 -7.61 -5.20
C VAL A 33 8.10 -8.19 -4.27
N LEU A 34 7.05 -7.41 -4.03
CA LEU A 34 5.89 -7.79 -3.23
C LEU A 34 4.68 -7.97 -4.14
N ASP A 35 3.70 -8.75 -3.69
CA ASP A 35 2.38 -8.73 -4.32
C ASP A 35 1.73 -7.35 -4.19
N ARG A 36 0.85 -7.02 -5.14
CA ARG A 36 0.15 -5.74 -5.21
C ARG A 36 -0.69 -5.49 -3.96
N ALA A 37 -1.41 -6.48 -3.45
CA ALA A 37 -2.25 -6.31 -2.26
C ALA A 37 -1.41 -6.02 -1.00
N THR A 38 -0.30 -6.73 -0.84
CA THR A 38 0.65 -6.52 0.25
C THR A 38 1.34 -5.16 0.16
N HIS A 39 1.69 -4.74 -1.07
CA HIS A 39 2.29 -3.43 -1.30
C HIS A 39 1.33 -2.29 -0.93
N GLU A 40 0.08 -2.35 -1.39
CA GLU A 40 -0.94 -1.35 -1.05
C GLU A 40 -1.23 -1.31 0.46
N LYS A 41 -1.31 -2.47 1.13
CA LYS A 41 -1.46 -2.54 2.59
C LYS A 41 -0.28 -1.90 3.34
N ARG A 42 0.97 -2.25 2.98
CA ARG A 42 2.16 -1.64 3.58
C ARG A 42 2.24 -0.14 3.33
N LYS A 43 1.85 0.30 2.13
CA LYS A 43 1.80 1.71 1.77
C LYS A 43 0.79 2.45 2.65
N ALA A 44 -0.39 1.88 2.87
CA ALA A 44 -1.39 2.40 3.80
C ALA A 44 -0.86 2.46 5.25
N GLU A 45 -0.30 1.36 5.77
CA GLU A 45 0.30 1.32 7.13
C GLU A 45 1.41 2.36 7.32
N ARG A 46 2.22 2.61 6.29
CA ARG A 46 3.26 3.64 6.33
C ARG A 46 2.69 5.06 6.30
N ALA A 47 1.60 5.28 5.56
CA ALA A 47 0.91 6.57 5.54
C ALA A 47 0.28 6.88 6.91
N GLU A 48 -0.35 5.89 7.55
CA GLU A 48 -0.88 6.01 8.91
C GLU A 48 0.23 6.30 9.94
N LYS A 49 1.43 5.73 9.75
CA LYS A 49 2.57 5.95 10.65
C LYS A 49 3.23 7.34 10.53
N SER A 50 2.85 8.13 9.53
CA SER A 50 3.24 9.55 9.42
C SER A 50 2.20 10.52 10.01
N THR A 51 1.05 10.02 10.47
CA THR A 51 0.02 10.80 11.15
C THR A 51 0.05 10.51 12.65
N SER A 52 1.05 11.05 13.34
CA SER A 52 1.06 11.10 14.81
C SER A 52 1.78 12.35 15.31
N THR A 53 1.21 13.52 15.00
CA THR A 53 1.13 14.65 15.94
C THR A 53 -0.07 15.53 15.60
N SER A 54 -1.19 15.29 16.30
CA SER A 54 -2.03 16.32 16.94
C SER A 54 -3.22 15.61 17.57
N SER A 55 -3.06 15.21 18.83
CA SER A 55 -4.21 15.03 19.71
C SER A 55 -4.69 16.43 20.11
N THR A 56 -5.88 16.81 19.69
CA THR A 56 -6.69 17.83 20.39
C THR A 56 -8.16 17.44 20.25
N GLU A 57 -8.64 16.75 21.29
CA GLU A 57 -9.85 17.05 22.04
C GLU A 57 -11.08 17.58 21.27
N ASN A 58 -12.14 16.76 21.25
CA ASN A 58 -13.57 17.05 21.05
C ASN A 58 -13.98 18.40 20.45
N ALA A 59 -14.60 18.35 19.26
CA ALA A 59 -15.78 19.18 18.97
C ALA A 59 -16.73 18.44 18.02
N SER A 60 -17.92 18.12 18.52
CA SER A 60 -19.12 17.84 17.73
C SER A 60 -19.30 18.88 16.63
N SER A 61 -19.54 18.46 15.39
CA SER A 61 -20.22 19.26 14.36
C SER A 61 -20.67 18.36 13.21
N THR A 62 -21.94 17.96 13.28
CA THR A 62 -22.91 17.90 12.17
C THR A 62 -22.42 17.41 10.80
N ALA A 63 -22.89 16.22 10.44
CA ALA A 63 -23.10 15.83 9.05
C ALA A 63 -23.95 16.90 8.35
N SER A 64 -23.32 17.74 7.52
CA SER A 64 -24.04 18.53 6.53
C SER A 64 -24.28 17.64 5.32
N SER A 65 -25.54 17.27 5.17
CA SER A 65 -26.09 16.56 4.05
C SER A 65 -25.73 17.24 2.73
N SER A 66 -25.25 16.41 1.82
CA SER A 66 -25.17 16.69 0.39
C SER A 66 -26.47 17.30 -0.15
N SER A 67 -26.39 18.55 -0.62
CA SER A 67 -27.29 19.07 -1.63
C SER A 67 -26.54 20.01 -2.56
N ASN A 68 -25.88 19.41 -3.56
CA ASN A 68 -25.42 20.11 -4.75
C ASN A 68 -26.67 20.54 -5.52
N SER A 69 -27.14 21.78 -5.31
CA SER A 69 -28.21 22.38 -6.10
C SER A 69 -27.62 23.49 -6.97
N SER A 70 -27.88 23.34 -8.26
CA SER A 70 -27.23 23.96 -9.39
C SER A 70 -27.51 25.46 -9.50
N THR A 71 -26.51 26.23 -9.90
CA THR A 71 -26.66 27.63 -10.32
C THR A 71 -27.41 27.70 -11.66
N LYS A 72 -28.61 28.30 -11.65
CA LYS A 72 -29.43 28.65 -12.81
C LYS A 72 -30.26 29.87 -12.39
N SER A 73 -30.55 30.92 -13.15
CA SER A 73 -30.10 31.58 -14.39
C SER A 73 -31.03 32.79 -14.54
N HIS A 74 -30.59 33.81 -15.29
CA HIS A 74 -31.32 34.95 -15.86
C HIS A 74 -31.68 36.14 -14.96
#